data_AF-A0A9E7H274-F1
#
_entry.id   AF-A0A9E7H274-F1
#
_cell.length_a   1.000
_cell.length_b   1.000
_cell.length_c   1.000
_cell.angle_alpha   90.00
_cell.angle_beta   90.00
_cell.angle_gamma   90.00
#
_symmetry.space_group_name_H-M   'P 1'
#
loop_
_entity.id
_entity.type
_entity.pdbx_description
1 polymer ?
#
loop_
_entity_poly.entity_id
_entity_poly.type
_entity_poly.pdbx_seq_one_letter_code
_entity_poly.pdbx_strand_id
1 'polypeptide(L)'
;MSLLLNSSFTGASSACLLHRERSRRRRLRVPGVTCRQGSNDDRSDAARQKQSPLLLDRRDILLGGLGGLYGVTAGPKVLAAPKTAETKSKATTELSLTRVGEFGTTAQALDASNPLRVIVARPKKNRKKKEKQEKVEVIQIKDIKVTTNETARFDVYVAVPYGDLAGPDYGEFAGSFMRLAHRKKEQGAKKKGKLKLGITALLEDIDAEDADKLVVTLVLRTGSVTVGGVSIKLLQTDTPAVI
;
A
#
# COMPACT_ATOMS: atom_id res chain seq x y z
N MET A 1 -1.60 -22.45 81.64
CA MET A 1 -0.20 -22.93 81.56
C MET A 1 0.29 -22.63 80.16
N SER A 2 1.19 -21.64 80.10
CA SER A 2 1.80 -21.10 78.89
C SER A 2 2.81 -22.07 78.30
N LEU A 3 2.83 -22.24 76.98
CA LEU A 3 4.03 -22.66 76.25
C LEU A 3 4.14 -21.83 74.96
N LEU A 4 4.97 -20.80 75.04
CA LEU A 4 5.58 -20.11 73.92
C LEU A 4 6.73 -20.99 73.42
N LEU A 5 6.78 -21.29 72.12
CA LEU A 5 8.04 -21.67 71.48
C LEU A 5 8.22 -20.88 70.18
N ASN A 6 9.24 -20.03 70.26
CA ASN A 6 9.82 -19.24 69.19
C ASN A 6 10.45 -20.16 68.13
N SER A 7 10.26 -19.84 66.85
CA SER A 7 11.10 -20.36 65.77
C SER A 7 11.78 -19.19 65.06
N SER A 8 13.09 -19.10 65.24
CA SER A 8 13.98 -18.16 64.58
C SER A 8 14.39 -18.74 63.22
N PHE A 9 13.93 -18.11 62.14
CA PHE A 9 14.30 -18.46 60.78
C PHE A 9 15.66 -17.81 60.46
N THR A 10 16.71 -18.62 60.36
CA THR A 10 18.05 -18.19 59.95
C THR A 10 18.14 -18.22 58.42
N GLY A 11 18.02 -17.04 57.79
CA GLY A 11 18.23 -16.87 56.35
C GLY A 11 19.72 -16.78 56.03
N ALA A 12 20.27 -17.82 55.41
CA ALA A 12 21.62 -17.81 54.87
C ALA A 12 21.71 -16.89 53.64
N SER A 13 22.54 -15.84 53.73
CA SER A 13 22.98 -15.06 52.57
C SER A 13 24.17 -15.75 51.94
N SER A 14 24.00 -16.34 50.75
CA SER A 14 25.11 -16.80 49.92
C SER A 14 25.16 -15.96 48.64
N ALA A 15 26.19 -15.12 48.56
CA ALA A 15 26.47 -14.25 47.43
C ALA A 15 27.09 -15.07 46.29
N CYS A 16 26.32 -15.33 45.24
CA CYS A 16 26.83 -15.89 43.99
C CYS A 16 27.55 -14.80 43.18
N LEU A 17 28.88 -14.78 43.27
CA LEU A 17 29.76 -14.14 42.30
C LEU A 17 29.64 -14.89 40.95
N LEU A 18 28.78 -14.41 40.05
CA LEU A 18 28.83 -14.80 38.65
C LEU A 18 29.56 -13.75 37.82
N HIS A 19 30.67 -14.23 37.28
CA HIS A 19 31.62 -13.55 36.42
C HIS A 19 30.91 -12.99 35.18
N ARG A 20 31.21 -11.72 34.89
CA ARG A 20 30.74 -10.96 33.73
C ARG A 20 31.40 -11.46 32.46
N GLU A 21 30.75 -12.38 31.74
CA GLU A 21 31.12 -12.67 30.36
C GLU A 21 30.65 -11.52 29.44
N ARG A 22 31.61 -10.74 28.93
CA ARG A 22 31.35 -9.78 27.86
C ARG A 22 31.06 -10.54 26.57
N SER A 23 29.78 -10.81 26.32
CA SER A 23 29.28 -11.21 25.01
C SER A 23 29.66 -10.15 23.96
N ARG A 24 30.68 -10.44 23.14
CA ARG A 24 31.03 -9.65 21.96
C ARG A 24 29.87 -9.77 20.97
N ARG A 25 28.94 -8.82 21.00
CA ARG A 25 27.95 -8.63 19.92
C ARG A 25 28.72 -8.41 18.61
N ARG A 26 28.75 -9.43 17.76
CA ARG A 26 29.10 -9.27 16.34
C ARG A 26 28.11 -8.28 15.75
N ARG A 27 28.55 -7.02 15.56
CA ARG A 27 27.77 -6.03 14.81
C ARG A 27 27.77 -6.50 13.35
N LEU A 28 26.65 -7.07 12.90
CA LEU A 28 26.37 -7.12 11.46
C LEU A 28 26.31 -5.67 10.98
N ARG A 29 27.34 -5.24 10.24
CA ARG A 29 27.35 -3.95 9.53
C ARG A 29 26.29 -4.06 8.44
N VAL A 30 25.10 -3.53 8.70
CA VAL A 30 24.16 -3.18 7.63
C VAL A 30 24.66 -1.86 7.05
N PRO A 31 24.97 -1.77 5.74
CA PRO A 31 25.36 -0.49 5.14
C PRO A 31 24.19 0.49 5.25
N GLY A 32 24.37 1.54 6.04
CA GLY A 32 23.44 2.66 6.09
C GLY A 32 23.76 3.63 4.96
N VAL A 33 22.82 3.84 4.05
CA VAL A 33 22.93 4.92 3.06
C VAL A 33 22.46 6.21 3.72
N THR A 34 23.34 7.20 3.79
CA THR A 34 23.01 8.55 4.22
C THR A 34 23.28 9.51 3.06
N CYS A 35 22.29 10.34 2.75
CA CYS A 35 22.43 11.42 1.78
C CYS A 35 22.91 12.68 2.50
N ARG A 36 24.02 13.27 2.03
CA ARG A 36 24.48 14.60 2.43
C ARG A 36 24.10 15.59 1.32
N GLN A 37 23.37 16.63 1.69
CA GLN A 37 23.08 17.78 0.84
C GLN A 37 24.24 18.77 0.96
N GLY A 38 24.92 19.09 -0.14
CA GLY A 38 25.94 20.14 -0.18
C GLY A 38 25.30 21.52 -0.35
N SER A 39 25.73 22.49 0.45
CA SER A 39 25.50 23.92 0.23
C SER A 39 26.52 24.45 -0.78
N ASN A 40 26.06 25.23 -1.76
CA ASN A 40 26.91 25.86 -2.77
C ASN A 40 27.38 27.23 -2.26
N ASP A 41 28.69 27.42 -2.15
CA ASP A 41 29.32 28.74 -2.15
C ASP A 41 30.32 28.79 -3.30
N ASP A 42 30.09 29.72 -4.23
CA ASP A 42 30.89 29.94 -5.43
C ASP A 42 32.22 30.65 -5.11
N ARG A 43 33.33 30.10 -5.59
CA ARG A 43 34.56 30.86 -5.89
C ARG A 43 35.20 30.34 -7.17
N SER A 44 35.23 31.22 -8.16
CA SER A 44 35.93 31.09 -9.44
C SER A 44 37.40 31.46 -9.28
N ASP A 45 38.30 30.66 -9.85
CA ASP A 45 39.58 31.14 -10.37
C ASP A 45 40.02 30.27 -11.56
N ALA A 46 40.40 30.94 -12.64
CA ALA A 46 40.82 30.37 -13.91
C ALA A 46 42.33 30.11 -13.93
N ALA A 47 42.80 29.01 -14.54
CA ALA A 47 44.00 29.01 -15.39
C ALA A 47 44.31 27.64 -16.04
N ARG A 48 44.53 27.73 -17.37
CA ARG A 48 45.59 27.11 -18.19
C ARG A 48 45.35 25.77 -18.90
N GLN A 49 45.27 25.96 -20.22
CA GLN A 49 45.39 25.08 -21.38
C GLN A 49 46.71 24.30 -21.45
N LYS A 50 46.65 23.00 -21.80
CA LYS A 50 47.65 22.31 -22.63
C LYS A 50 47.01 21.10 -23.33
N GLN A 51 47.17 21.05 -24.65
CA GLN A 51 46.62 20.04 -25.55
C GLN A 51 47.58 18.85 -25.78
N SER A 52 46.97 17.70 -26.09
CA SER A 52 47.46 16.48 -26.79
C SER A 52 48.15 15.39 -25.94
N PRO A 53 48.16 14.11 -26.40
CA PRO A 53 47.17 13.35 -27.18
C PRO A 53 46.83 11.96 -26.59
N LEU A 54 45.66 11.42 -26.96
CA LEU A 54 45.30 10.00 -27.02
C LEU A 54 45.85 9.05 -25.92
N LEU A 55 45.17 9.03 -24.78
CA LEU A 55 45.08 7.85 -23.90
C LEU A 55 43.77 7.99 -23.12
N LEU A 56 42.81 7.11 -23.37
CA LEU A 56 41.56 7.07 -22.61
C LEU A 56 41.84 6.56 -21.20
N ASP A 57 42.26 7.46 -20.32
CA ASP A 57 42.33 7.24 -18.87
C ASP A 57 40.90 7.29 -18.30
N ARG A 58 40.47 6.20 -17.65
CA ARG A 58 39.11 6.02 -17.12
C ARG A 58 38.92 6.77 -15.80
N ARG A 59 39.27 8.05 -15.74
CA ARG A 59 39.24 8.83 -14.49
C ARG A 59 38.76 10.27 -14.62
N ASP A 60 37.96 10.57 -15.64
CA ASP A 60 37.22 11.84 -15.64
C ASP A 60 35.81 11.68 -16.22
N ILE A 61 34.92 11.14 -15.40
CA ILE A 61 33.47 11.23 -15.59
C ILE A 61 32.91 11.68 -14.25
N LEU A 62 33.15 12.93 -13.84
CA LEU A 62 32.23 13.58 -12.89
C LEU A 62 32.41 15.09 -12.69
N LEU A 63 32.69 15.90 -13.71
CA LEU A 63 32.57 17.36 -13.54
C LEU A 63 31.69 17.99 -14.61
N GLY A 64 30.50 18.41 -14.18
CA GLY A 64 29.74 19.46 -14.86
C GLY A 64 28.47 18.99 -15.56
N GLY A 65 27.40 18.82 -14.79
CA GLY A 65 26.04 18.87 -15.31
C GLY A 65 25.11 17.86 -14.67
N LEU A 66 24.03 18.33 -14.04
CA LEU A 66 22.79 17.56 -13.89
C LEU A 66 22.13 17.34 -15.28
N GLY A 67 22.92 16.87 -16.25
CA GLY A 67 22.50 16.49 -17.60
C GLY A 67 22.11 15.02 -17.62
N GLY A 68 21.17 14.63 -16.75
CA GLY A 68 20.50 13.34 -16.89
C GLY A 68 19.52 13.42 -18.05
N LEU A 69 20.02 13.42 -19.29
CA LEU A 69 19.15 13.26 -20.46
C LEU A 69 18.68 11.79 -20.45
N TYR A 70 17.54 11.53 -19.80
CA TYR A 70 16.82 10.28 -20.02
C TYR A 70 16.52 10.25 -21.52
N GLY A 71 17.23 9.41 -22.26
CA GLY A 71 16.99 9.26 -23.68
C GLY A 71 15.53 8.94 -23.88
N VAL A 72 14.79 9.82 -24.57
CA VAL A 72 13.44 9.53 -25.04
C VAL A 72 13.61 8.53 -26.17
N THR A 73 13.90 7.29 -25.82
CA THR A 73 13.57 6.19 -26.71
C THR A 73 12.04 6.23 -26.77
N ALA A 74 11.49 6.44 -27.96
CA ALA A 74 10.09 6.14 -28.24
C ALA A 74 9.92 4.62 -28.11
N GLY A 75 10.05 4.12 -26.89
CA GLY A 75 9.76 2.75 -26.55
C GLY A 75 8.27 2.53 -26.75
N PRO A 76 7.84 1.37 -27.27
CA PRO A 76 6.43 1.07 -27.38
C PRO A 76 5.79 1.27 -26.00
N LYS A 77 4.72 2.07 -25.93
CA LYS A 77 3.86 2.14 -24.74
C LYS A 77 3.22 0.77 -24.58
N VAL A 78 3.86 -0.11 -23.81
CA VAL A 78 3.31 -1.41 -23.47
C VAL A 78 2.21 -1.17 -22.43
N LEU A 79 0.97 -1.04 -22.91
CA LEU A 79 -0.20 -1.20 -22.06
C LEU A 79 -0.30 -2.68 -21.73
N ALA A 80 0.25 -3.09 -20.59
CA ALA A 80 0.03 -4.43 -20.07
C ALA A 80 -1.45 -4.53 -19.67
N ALA A 81 -2.28 -5.04 -20.58
CA ALA A 81 -3.67 -5.37 -20.27
C ALA A 81 -3.67 -6.53 -19.25
N PRO A 82 -4.52 -6.48 -18.20
CA PRO A 82 -4.70 -7.61 -17.32
C PRO A 82 -5.14 -8.82 -18.16
N LYS A 83 -4.49 -9.97 -17.97
CA LYS A 83 -4.93 -11.21 -18.60
C LYS A 83 -6.31 -11.52 -18.04
N THR A 84 -7.33 -11.47 -18.89
CA THR A 84 -8.65 -12.00 -18.59
C THR A 84 -8.48 -13.43 -18.13
N ALA A 85 -8.92 -13.72 -16.90
CA ALA A 85 -9.07 -15.10 -16.46
C ALA A 85 -10.16 -15.72 -17.33
N GLU A 86 -9.86 -16.86 -17.94
CA GLU A 86 -10.82 -17.62 -18.74
C GLU A 86 -12.11 -17.81 -17.94
N THR A 87 -13.22 -17.38 -18.54
CA THR A 87 -14.58 -17.60 -18.04
C THR A 87 -14.83 -19.09 -17.94
N LYS A 88 -14.67 -19.65 -16.74
CA LYS A 88 -15.29 -20.92 -16.41
C LYS A 88 -16.80 -20.73 -16.53
N SER A 89 -17.33 -21.35 -17.58
CA SER A 89 -18.74 -21.58 -17.85
C SER A 89 -19.58 -21.76 -16.58
N LYS A 90 -20.73 -21.09 -16.54
CA LYS A 90 -21.90 -21.41 -15.72
C LYS A 90 -22.05 -22.93 -15.55
N ALA A 91 -21.65 -23.44 -14.40
CA ALA A 91 -22.02 -24.77 -13.92
C ALA A 91 -22.30 -24.64 -12.43
N THR A 92 -23.59 -24.61 -12.11
CA THR A 92 -24.23 -25.11 -10.89
C THR A 92 -23.32 -25.25 -9.67
N THR A 93 -23.28 -24.23 -8.81
CA THR A 93 -22.97 -24.42 -7.38
C THR A 93 -23.86 -23.48 -6.59
N GLU A 94 -25.15 -23.84 -6.50
CA GLU A 94 -25.97 -23.37 -5.38
C GLU A 94 -25.26 -23.79 -4.08
N LEU A 95 -24.94 -22.81 -3.21
CA LEU A 95 -24.83 -22.91 -1.73
C LEU A 95 -23.68 -22.15 -1.05
N SER A 96 -22.88 -21.33 -1.73
CA SER A 96 -21.92 -20.47 -1.02
C SER A 96 -22.10 -18.97 -1.29
N LEU A 97 -23.35 -18.55 -1.46
CA LEU A 97 -23.68 -17.12 -1.49
C LEU A 97 -23.62 -16.55 -0.08
N THR A 98 -22.70 -15.63 0.14
CA THR A 98 -22.57 -14.96 1.45
C THR A 98 -23.46 -13.72 1.45
N ARG A 99 -24.30 -13.57 2.48
CA ARG A 99 -25.04 -12.32 2.67
C ARG A 99 -24.08 -11.21 3.07
N VAL A 100 -24.07 -10.11 2.32
CA VAL A 100 -23.17 -8.99 2.56
C VAL A 100 -24.00 -7.74 2.87
N GLY A 101 -23.52 -6.93 3.82
CA GLY A 101 -24.16 -5.67 4.20
C GLY A 101 -23.45 -4.44 3.62
N GLU A 102 -24.05 -3.28 3.84
CA GLU A 102 -23.42 -2.00 3.56
C GLU A 102 -22.29 -1.70 4.55
N PHE A 103 -21.42 -0.75 4.18
CA PHE A 103 -20.38 -0.28 5.11
C PHE A 103 -21.04 0.48 6.26
N GLY A 104 -20.95 -0.07 7.48
CA GLY A 104 -21.49 0.58 8.68
C GLY A 104 -20.82 1.91 9.02
N THR A 105 -21.35 2.63 10.00
CA THR A 105 -20.79 3.90 10.47
C THR A 105 -19.50 3.74 11.28
N THR A 106 -19.22 2.52 11.75
CA THR A 106 -18.05 2.20 12.56
C THR A 106 -16.88 1.73 11.70
N ALA A 107 -15.67 2.11 12.10
CA ALA A 107 -14.46 1.64 11.44
C ALA A 107 -14.27 0.14 11.68
N GLN A 108 -13.94 -0.60 10.62
CA GLN A 108 -13.76 -2.05 10.68
C GLN A 108 -12.29 -2.43 10.54
N ALA A 109 -11.83 -3.33 11.42
CA ALA A 109 -10.52 -3.94 11.31
C ALA A 109 -10.57 -5.04 10.23
N LEU A 110 -9.57 -5.07 9.36
CA LEU A 110 -9.44 -6.13 8.38
C LEU A 110 -8.84 -7.37 9.06
N ASP A 111 -9.37 -8.53 8.71
CA ASP A 111 -8.84 -9.84 9.10
C ASP A 111 -8.25 -10.52 7.86
N ALA A 112 -7.18 -11.29 8.07
CA ALA A 112 -6.53 -12.07 7.02
C ALA A 112 -7.31 -13.35 6.71
N SER A 113 -8.00 -13.91 7.71
CA SER A 113 -8.79 -15.14 7.55
C SER A 113 -10.15 -14.85 6.91
N ASN A 114 -10.79 -13.75 7.31
CA ASN A 114 -12.11 -13.36 6.85
C ASN A 114 -12.03 -12.02 6.09
N PRO A 115 -12.01 -12.05 4.75
CA PRO A 115 -12.01 -10.84 3.95
C PRO A 115 -13.25 -9.98 4.22
N LEU A 116 -13.04 -8.67 4.26
CA LEU A 116 -14.15 -7.74 4.42
C LEU A 116 -14.86 -7.55 3.10
N ARG A 117 -16.10 -8.04 3.01
CA ARG A 117 -16.99 -7.87 1.85
C ARG A 117 -18.01 -6.80 2.17
N VAL A 118 -18.22 -5.88 1.24
CA VAL A 118 -19.08 -4.71 1.46
C VAL A 118 -19.87 -4.43 0.19
N ILE A 119 -21.19 -4.25 0.33
CA ILE A 119 -22.02 -3.75 -0.75
C ILE A 119 -21.94 -2.23 -0.79
N VAL A 120 -21.64 -1.67 -1.95
CA VAL A 120 -21.51 -0.24 -2.16
C VAL A 120 -22.39 0.19 -3.33
N ALA A 121 -23.29 1.14 -3.07
CA ALA A 121 -24.15 1.71 -4.10
C ALA A 121 -23.34 2.60 -5.06
N ARG A 122 -23.66 2.50 -6.34
CA ARG A 122 -23.04 3.34 -7.37
C ARG A 122 -23.78 4.68 -7.51
N PRO A 123 -23.07 5.77 -7.84
CA PRO A 123 -23.68 7.08 -8.01
C PRO A 123 -24.46 7.23 -9.34
N LYS A 124 -24.06 6.51 -10.40
CA LYS A 124 -24.73 6.55 -11.72
C LYS A 124 -24.42 5.27 -12.51
N LYS A 125 -25.43 4.72 -13.21
CA LYS A 125 -25.31 3.55 -14.09
C LYS A 125 -25.39 3.93 -15.57
N ASN A 126 -24.97 3.02 -16.46
CA ASN A 126 -25.07 3.14 -17.93
C ASN A 126 -24.64 4.53 -18.46
N ARG A 127 -23.44 4.96 -18.07
CA ARG A 127 -22.89 6.25 -18.51
C ARG A 127 -22.52 6.20 -19.98
N LYS A 128 -22.81 7.27 -20.72
CA LYS A 128 -22.40 7.38 -22.12
C LYS A 128 -20.87 7.51 -22.23
N LYS A 129 -20.29 7.08 -23.35
CA LYS A 129 -18.83 7.15 -23.62
C LYS A 129 -18.23 8.55 -23.33
N LYS A 130 -18.94 9.62 -23.71
CA LYS A 130 -18.52 11.01 -23.44
C LYS A 130 -18.43 11.31 -21.92
N GLU A 131 -19.44 10.91 -21.16
CA GLU A 131 -19.45 11.12 -19.70
C GLU A 131 -18.38 10.29 -18.98
N LYS A 132 -18.01 9.12 -19.52
CA LYS A 132 -16.92 8.29 -19.00
C LYS A 132 -15.55 8.95 -19.19
N GLN A 133 -15.39 9.71 -20.27
CA GLN A 133 -14.17 10.45 -20.55
C GLN A 133 -14.04 11.69 -19.64
N GLU A 134 -15.14 12.36 -19.32
CA GLU A 134 -15.14 13.55 -18.46
C GLU A 134 -15.09 13.24 -16.95
N LYS A 135 -15.71 12.15 -16.52
CA LYS A 135 -15.86 11.77 -15.11
C LYS A 135 -15.47 10.32 -14.92
N VAL A 136 -14.50 10.07 -14.04
CA VAL A 136 -14.10 8.72 -13.66
C VAL A 136 -14.82 8.32 -12.38
N GLU A 137 -15.43 7.13 -12.41
CA GLU A 137 -15.90 6.45 -11.20
C GLU A 137 -14.70 5.95 -10.41
N VAL A 138 -14.60 6.39 -9.16
CA VAL A 138 -13.48 6.10 -8.26
C VAL A 138 -13.98 5.47 -6.96
N ILE A 139 -13.48 4.27 -6.65
CA ILE A 139 -13.60 3.67 -5.32
C ILE A 139 -12.67 4.44 -4.37
N GLN A 140 -13.24 5.01 -3.30
CA GLN A 140 -12.52 5.71 -2.25
C GLN A 140 -12.60 4.93 -0.95
N ILE A 141 -11.44 4.47 -0.48
CA ILE A 141 -11.28 3.90 0.86
C ILE A 141 -10.74 5.00 1.77
N LYS A 142 -11.54 5.38 2.77
CA LYS A 142 -11.25 6.47 3.69
C LYS A 142 -10.74 5.94 5.02
N ASP A 143 -10.00 6.82 5.69
CA ASP A 143 -9.60 6.65 7.08
C ASP A 143 -8.81 5.36 7.35
N ILE A 144 -7.91 5.02 6.42
CA ILE A 144 -7.04 3.84 6.55
C ILE A 144 -6.04 4.09 7.68
N LYS A 145 -6.20 3.37 8.78
CA LYS A 145 -5.27 3.39 9.91
C LYS A 145 -4.40 2.14 9.84
N VAL A 146 -3.09 2.36 9.90
CA VAL A 146 -2.09 1.29 9.97
C VAL A 146 -1.26 1.52 11.21
N THR A 147 -0.96 0.44 11.93
CA THR A 147 0.00 0.41 13.04
C THR A 147 1.33 1.05 12.61
N THR A 148 1.90 1.85 13.51
CA THR A 148 3.08 2.66 13.16
C THR A 148 4.30 1.75 13.21
N ASN A 149 5.12 1.75 12.17
CA ASN A 149 6.31 0.90 11.98
C ASN A 149 6.08 -0.52 11.43
N GLU A 150 4.85 -0.88 11.07
CA GLU A 150 4.57 -2.13 10.36
C GLU A 150 4.32 -1.88 8.87
N THR A 151 4.73 -2.85 8.06
CA THR A 151 4.32 -2.90 6.66
C THR A 151 2.93 -3.51 6.60
N ALA A 152 2.03 -2.85 5.90
CA ALA A 152 0.69 -3.36 5.70
C ALA A 152 0.32 -3.36 4.22
N ARG A 153 -0.33 -4.43 3.78
CA ARG A 153 -0.81 -4.61 2.41
C ARG A 153 -2.20 -5.25 2.45
N PHE A 154 -3.12 -4.67 1.70
CA PHE A 154 -4.37 -5.32 1.36
C PHE A 154 -4.68 -5.12 -0.12
N ASP A 155 -5.39 -6.08 -0.69
CA ASP A 155 -5.84 -6.08 -2.07
C ASP A 155 -7.34 -5.77 -2.12
N VAL A 156 -7.77 -5.17 -3.22
CA VAL A 156 -9.15 -4.75 -3.46
C VAL A 156 -9.67 -5.48 -4.69
N TYR A 157 -10.78 -6.16 -4.52
CA TYR A 157 -11.50 -6.84 -5.60
C TYR A 157 -12.91 -6.27 -5.72
N VAL A 158 -13.45 -6.33 -6.93
CA VAL A 158 -14.79 -5.84 -7.28
C VAL A 158 -15.55 -6.97 -7.93
N ALA A 159 -16.82 -7.16 -7.57
CA ALA A 159 -17.69 -8.14 -8.20
C ALA A 159 -19.11 -7.58 -8.34
N VAL A 160 -19.88 -8.15 -9.27
CA VAL A 160 -21.32 -7.91 -9.37
C VAL A 160 -22.04 -8.70 -8.28
N PRO A 161 -22.90 -8.08 -7.45
CA PRO A 161 -23.71 -8.77 -6.47
C PRO A 161 -24.87 -9.52 -7.13
N TYR A 162 -25.27 -10.63 -6.52
CA TYR A 162 -26.56 -11.28 -6.77
C TYR A 162 -27.58 -10.75 -5.76
N GLY A 163 -28.15 -9.56 -6.03
CA GLY A 163 -29.01 -8.86 -5.06
C GLY A 163 -28.22 -8.34 -3.86
N ASP A 164 -28.42 -8.93 -2.69
CA ASP A 164 -27.65 -8.63 -1.47
C ASP A 164 -26.65 -9.76 -1.11
N LEU A 165 -26.43 -10.67 -2.07
CA LEU A 165 -25.54 -11.80 -1.93
C LEU A 165 -24.27 -11.58 -2.73
N ALA A 166 -23.16 -12.05 -2.18
CA ALA A 166 -21.87 -12.00 -2.83
C ALA A 166 -21.40 -13.43 -3.15
N GLY A 167 -20.84 -13.61 -4.35
CA GLY A 167 -20.41 -14.91 -4.87
C GLY A 167 -19.33 -15.61 -4.02
N PRO A 168 -19.01 -16.88 -4.25
CA PRO A 168 -17.84 -17.52 -3.61
C PRO A 168 -16.54 -16.80 -3.96
N ASP A 169 -16.43 -16.35 -5.21
CA ASP A 169 -15.25 -15.67 -5.71
C ASP A 169 -15.22 -14.19 -5.27
N TYR A 170 -14.02 -13.64 -5.17
CA TYR A 170 -13.82 -12.23 -4.80
C TYR A 170 -14.08 -11.26 -5.94
N GLY A 171 -14.14 -11.75 -7.18
CA GLY A 171 -14.26 -10.96 -8.41
C GLY A 171 -12.91 -10.49 -8.95
N GLU A 172 -12.93 -9.40 -9.69
CA GLU A 172 -11.81 -8.87 -10.43
C GLU A 172 -10.95 -7.95 -9.60
N PHE A 173 -9.64 -8.00 -9.84
CA PHE A 173 -8.67 -7.22 -9.09
C PHE A 173 -8.69 -5.75 -9.52
N ALA A 174 -9.00 -4.86 -8.57
CA ALA A 174 -9.05 -3.42 -8.81
C ALA A 174 -7.78 -2.67 -8.37
N GLY A 175 -7.01 -3.24 -7.42
CA GLY A 175 -5.76 -2.66 -6.98
C GLY A 175 -5.32 -3.12 -5.59
N SER A 176 -4.19 -2.59 -5.13
CA SER A 176 -3.66 -2.86 -3.79
C SER A 176 -3.32 -1.56 -3.09
N PHE A 177 -3.51 -1.53 -1.76
CA PHE A 177 -2.90 -0.54 -0.90
C PHE A 177 -1.68 -1.17 -0.22
N MET A 178 -0.56 -0.45 -0.22
CA MET A 178 0.63 -0.84 0.50
C MET A 178 1.20 0.34 1.26
N ARG A 179 1.47 0.13 2.54
CA ARG A 179 2.22 1.05 3.38
C ARG A 179 3.47 0.34 3.86
N LEU A 180 4.62 0.91 3.58
CA LEU A 180 5.89 0.39 4.07
C LEU A 180 6.18 0.90 5.48
N ALA A 181 6.76 0.02 6.29
CA ALA A 181 7.39 0.41 7.54
C ALA A 181 8.46 1.47 7.26
N HIS A 182 8.40 2.59 7.97
CA HIS A 182 9.39 3.64 7.91
C HIS A 182 9.68 4.12 9.33
N ARG A 183 10.97 4.34 9.63
CA ARG A 183 11.39 4.89 10.92
C ARG A 183 10.93 6.34 11.03
N LYS A 184 10.00 6.61 11.95
CA LYS A 184 9.68 7.99 12.34
C LYS A 184 10.54 8.39 13.55
N LYS A 185 11.10 9.60 13.50
CA LYS A 185 11.60 10.31 14.69
C LYS A 185 10.38 10.94 15.38
N GLU A 186 9.94 10.31 16.47
CA GLU A 186 8.95 10.82 17.45
C GLU A 186 7.56 11.29 16.97
N GLN A 187 6.69 11.53 17.95
CA GLN A 187 5.24 11.29 17.97
C GLN A 187 4.40 12.33 17.20
N GLY A 188 4.41 12.30 15.87
CA GLY A 188 3.39 12.98 15.07
C GLY A 188 2.07 12.18 15.03
N ALA A 189 0.92 12.86 15.03
CA ALA A 189 -0.40 12.24 14.90
C ALA A 189 -0.42 11.18 13.77
N LYS A 190 -1.00 10.00 14.04
CA LYS A 190 -1.10 8.90 13.09
C LYS A 190 -1.94 9.36 11.88
N LYS A 191 -1.27 9.84 10.82
CA LYS A 191 -1.92 10.25 9.57
C LYS A 191 -2.72 9.07 9.02
N LYS A 192 -4.02 9.31 8.78
CA LYS A 192 -4.89 8.35 8.12
C LYS A 192 -4.60 8.36 6.62
N GLY A 193 -4.48 7.17 6.04
CA GLY A 193 -4.34 6.99 4.60
C GLY A 193 -5.68 7.11 3.88
N LYS A 194 -5.61 7.35 2.57
CA LYS A 194 -6.75 7.30 1.65
C LYS A 194 -6.29 6.54 0.41
N LEU A 195 -7.14 5.65 -0.11
CA LEU A 195 -6.92 4.99 -1.40
C LEU A 195 -8.01 5.43 -2.37
N LYS A 196 -7.61 5.75 -3.60
CA LYS A 196 -8.51 6.08 -4.70
C LYS A 196 -8.18 5.17 -5.88
N LEU A 197 -9.14 4.38 -6.33
CA LEU A 197 -8.99 3.47 -7.46
C LEU A 197 -10.00 3.84 -8.54
N GLY A 198 -9.53 4.18 -9.74
CA GLY A 198 -10.41 4.43 -10.87
C GLY A 198 -10.89 3.09 -11.45
N ILE A 199 -12.20 2.89 -11.48
CA ILE A 199 -12.79 1.60 -11.88
C ILE A 199 -13.56 1.67 -13.19
N THR A 200 -13.54 2.80 -13.90
CA THR A 200 -14.37 2.96 -15.11
C THR A 200 -14.06 1.94 -16.20
N ALA A 201 -12.77 1.61 -16.44
CA ALA A 201 -12.39 0.55 -17.37
C ALA A 201 -12.77 -0.85 -16.83
N LEU A 202 -12.51 -1.09 -15.54
CA LEU A 202 -12.83 -2.37 -14.91
C LEU A 202 -14.32 -2.69 -14.95
N LEU A 203 -15.20 -1.69 -14.89
CA LEU A 203 -16.65 -1.90 -14.99
C LEU A 203 -17.08 -2.39 -16.37
N GLU A 204 -16.36 -2.02 -17.43
CA GLU A 204 -16.62 -2.51 -18.79
C GLU A 204 -16.11 -3.95 -18.93
N ASP A 205 -14.93 -4.24 -18.37
CA ASP A 205 -14.30 -5.58 -18.43
C ASP A 205 -15.14 -6.67 -17.75
N ILE A 206 -15.93 -6.29 -16.73
CA ILE A 206 -16.75 -7.21 -15.92
C ILE A 206 -18.24 -7.14 -16.27
N ASP A 207 -18.60 -6.39 -17.31
CA ASP A 207 -19.98 -6.13 -17.73
C ASP A 207 -20.89 -5.64 -16.58
N ALA A 208 -20.38 -4.79 -15.68
CA ALA A 208 -21.12 -4.27 -14.51
C ALA A 208 -21.63 -2.84 -14.68
N GLU A 209 -21.76 -2.36 -15.91
CA GLU A 209 -22.15 -0.97 -16.18
C GLU A 209 -23.59 -0.65 -15.78
N ASP A 210 -24.46 -1.64 -15.89
CA ASP A 210 -25.90 -1.60 -15.61
C ASP A 210 -26.25 -1.94 -14.15
N ALA A 211 -25.31 -2.55 -13.42
CA ALA A 211 -25.47 -2.90 -12.01
C ALA A 211 -25.60 -1.64 -11.11
N ASP A 212 -26.61 -1.62 -10.24
CA ASP A 212 -26.85 -0.52 -9.28
C ASP A 212 -25.89 -0.55 -8.07
N LYS A 213 -25.48 -1.76 -7.68
CA LYS A 213 -24.64 -2.03 -6.51
C LYS A 213 -23.42 -2.85 -6.95
N LEU A 214 -22.32 -2.68 -6.24
CA LEU A 214 -21.12 -3.50 -6.40
C LEU A 214 -20.73 -4.12 -5.06
N VAL A 215 -20.17 -5.33 -5.11
CA VAL A 215 -19.48 -5.90 -3.97
C VAL A 215 -18.02 -5.49 -4.05
N VAL A 216 -17.53 -4.80 -3.03
CA VAL A 216 -16.11 -4.52 -2.85
C VAL A 216 -15.58 -5.47 -1.78
N THR A 217 -14.57 -6.26 -2.14
CA THR A 217 -13.90 -7.18 -1.23
C THR A 217 -12.50 -6.68 -0.90
N LEU A 218 -12.21 -6.49 0.38
CA LEU A 218 -10.90 -6.11 0.89
C LEU A 218 -10.22 -7.33 1.53
N VAL A 219 -9.13 -7.77 0.92
CA VAL A 219 -8.36 -8.94 1.37
C VAL A 219 -7.07 -8.48 2.02
N LEU A 220 -6.95 -8.63 3.34
CA LEU A 220 -5.72 -8.33 4.05
C LEU A 220 -4.65 -9.37 3.73
N ARG A 221 -3.49 -8.92 3.25
CA ARG A 221 -2.35 -9.80 2.94
C ARG A 221 -1.29 -9.77 4.03
N THR A 222 -1.05 -8.60 4.62
CA THR A 222 0.01 -8.41 5.61
C THR A 222 -0.28 -7.20 6.49
N GLY A 223 0.11 -7.27 7.77
CA GLY A 223 0.04 -6.18 8.74
C GLY A 223 -1.36 -5.97 9.33
N SER A 224 -1.51 -4.97 10.20
CA SER A 224 -2.78 -4.64 10.85
C SER A 224 -3.38 -3.36 10.27
N VAL A 225 -4.58 -3.45 9.70
CA VAL A 225 -5.25 -2.32 9.03
C VAL A 225 -6.68 -2.15 9.54
N THR A 226 -7.06 -0.91 9.82
CA THR A 226 -8.45 -0.53 10.07
C THR A 226 -8.92 0.42 8.97
N VAL A 227 -10.09 0.14 8.41
CA VAL A 227 -10.73 0.94 7.37
C VAL A 227 -11.90 1.69 7.98
N GLY A 228 -12.02 2.99 7.70
CA GLY A 228 -13.11 3.81 8.23
C GLY A 228 -14.29 4.00 7.27
N GLY A 229 -14.13 3.69 5.98
CA GLY A 229 -15.21 3.88 5.01
C GLY A 229 -14.84 3.40 3.62
N VAL A 230 -15.79 2.80 2.92
CA VAL A 230 -15.70 2.51 1.47
C VAL A 230 -16.84 3.24 0.77
N SER A 231 -16.54 4.01 -0.26
CA SER A 231 -17.54 4.78 -1.01
C SER A 231 -17.13 4.94 -2.46
N ILE A 232 -18.08 4.91 -3.40
CA ILE A 232 -17.83 5.20 -4.81
C ILE A 232 -18.23 6.65 -5.09
N LYS A 233 -17.35 7.41 -5.76
CA LYS A 233 -17.62 8.78 -6.16
C LYS A 233 -17.25 9.01 -7.61
N LEU A 234 -18.02 9.89 -8.27
CA LEU A 234 -17.64 10.46 -9.56
C LEU A 234 -16.68 11.61 -9.34
N LEU A 235 -15.48 11.51 -9.91
CA LEU A 235 -14.49 12.59 -9.92
C LEU A 235 -14.32 13.08 -11.36
N GLN A 236 -14.17 14.39 -11.53
CA GLN A 236 -13.82 14.97 -12.83
C GLN A 236 -12.39 14.56 -13.20
N THR A 237 -12.17 14.29 -14.48
CA THR A 237 -10.82 14.09 -15.02
C THR A 237 -10.23 15.44 -15.41
N ASP A 238 -8.96 15.66 -15.08
CA ASP A 238 -8.23 16.87 -15.50
C ASP A 238 -7.85 16.85 -16.99
N THR A 239 -8.27 15.81 -17.74
CA THR A 239 -8.00 15.71 -19.17
C THR A 239 -8.76 16.82 -19.91
N PRO A 240 -8.08 17.79 -20.54
CA PRO A 240 -8.78 18.76 -21.38
C PRO A 240 -9.44 17.98 -22.50
N ALA A 241 -10.74 18.24 -22.73
CA ALA A 241 -11.42 17.76 -23.91
C ALA A 241 -10.54 18.13 -25.12
N VAL A 242 -10.03 17.13 -25.83
CA VAL A 242 -9.38 17.36 -27.11
C VAL A 242 -10.51 17.85 -28.03
N ILE A 243 -10.55 19.17 -28.21
CA ILE A 243 -11.41 19.87 -29.16
C ILE A 243 -10.90 19.57 -30.57
#